data_AF-J2W6G3-F1
#
_entry.id   AF-J2W6G3-F1
#
_cell.length_a   1.000
_cell.length_b   1.000
_cell.length_c   1.000
_cell.angle_alpha   90.00
_cell.angle_beta   90.00
_cell.angle_gamma   90.00
#
_symmetry.space_group_name_H-M   'P 1'
#
loop_
_entity.id
_entity.type
_entity.pdbx_description
1 polymer ?
#
loop_
_entity_poly.entity_id
_entity_poly.type
_entity_poly.pdbx_seq_one_letter_code
_entity_poly.pdbx_strand_id
1 'polypeptide(L)'
;MAVIADNMQVAEVDGVETDPSEQIAHLSSRIVILQQQGRSLDRFPRNPDARSQRNILQQQIRTLYQQIFLLEQQYARTRQRSENYLSVALSMAAHAAHSSSRQFFPA
;
A
#
# COMPACT_ATOMS: atom_id res chain seq x y z
N MET A 1 17.33 -0.88 -42.22
CA MET A 1 17.36 0.50 -41.70
C MET A 1 16.16 0.68 -40.79
N ALA A 2 16.40 0.78 -39.46
CA ALA A 2 15.54 1.21 -38.33
C ALA A 2 14.15 0.53 -38.18
N VAL A 3 13.73 -0.23 -37.15
CA VAL A 3 13.80 -0.14 -35.66
C VAL A 3 13.62 1.31 -35.20
N ILE A 4 12.51 1.71 -34.57
CA ILE A 4 12.27 1.72 -33.11
C ILE A 4 10.83 2.31 -32.94
N ALA A 5 9.84 1.52 -32.52
CA ALA A 5 9.25 1.60 -31.18
C ALA A 5 9.03 3.03 -30.64
N ASP A 6 7.89 3.64 -30.99
CA ASP A 6 7.39 4.85 -30.32
C ASP A 6 6.10 4.53 -29.57
N ASN A 7 6.25 3.66 -28.56
CA ASN A 7 5.17 3.22 -27.68
C ASN A 7 5.59 3.42 -26.22
N MET A 8 6.26 4.54 -25.94
CA MET A 8 6.78 4.86 -24.62
C MET A 8 6.51 6.33 -24.26
N GLN A 9 5.26 6.74 -24.38
CA GLN A 9 4.71 7.68 -23.40
C GLN A 9 4.19 6.86 -22.23
N VAL A 10 5.13 6.44 -21.38
CA VAL A 10 4.83 6.14 -20.00
C VAL A 10 4.24 7.44 -19.45
N ALA A 11 2.94 7.41 -19.18
CA ALA A 11 2.26 8.42 -18.41
C ALA A 11 2.95 8.49 -17.04
N GLU A 12 3.99 9.31 -16.95
CA GLU A 12 4.64 9.72 -15.70
C GLU A 12 3.84 10.91 -15.11
N VAL A 13 2.52 10.75 -15.10
CA VAL A 13 1.56 11.68 -14.52
C VAL A 13 0.69 10.86 -13.59
N ASP A 14 1.23 10.56 -12.40
CA ASP A 14 0.48 10.41 -11.13
C ASP A 14 1.44 10.05 -9.98
N GLY A 15 2.58 10.75 -9.92
CA GLY A 15 3.58 10.63 -8.85
C GLY A 15 3.16 11.28 -7.51
N VAL A 16 1.87 11.32 -7.20
CA VAL A 16 1.40 11.48 -5.81
C VAL A 16 0.84 10.13 -5.40
N GLU A 17 1.73 9.14 -5.34
CA GLU A 17 1.46 7.86 -4.70
C GLU A 17 1.22 8.18 -3.23
N THR A 18 -0.05 8.41 -2.88
CA THR A 18 -0.47 8.81 -1.53
C THR A 18 0.06 7.75 -0.57
N ASP A 19 0.86 8.16 0.43
CA ASP A 19 1.56 7.23 1.33
C ASP A 19 0.53 6.22 1.88
N PRO A 20 0.75 4.91 1.71
CA PRO A 20 -0.15 3.90 2.22
C PRO A 20 -0.42 4.08 3.73
N SER A 21 0.53 4.61 4.48
CA SER A 21 0.36 4.96 5.89
C SER A 21 -0.70 6.05 6.10
N GLU A 22 -0.70 7.09 5.27
CA GLU A 22 -1.72 8.15 5.28
C GLU A 22 -3.10 7.62 4.88
N GLN A 23 -3.15 6.72 3.89
CA GLN A 23 -4.40 6.08 3.50
C GLN A 23 -4.98 5.21 4.63
N ILE A 24 -4.15 4.42 5.32
CA ILE A 24 -4.55 3.65 6.50
C ILE A 24 -5.04 4.58 7.61
N ALA A 25 -4.35 5.71 7.86
CA ALA A 25 -4.75 6.68 8.86
C ALA A 25 -6.12 7.30 8.53
N HIS A 26 -6.37 7.64 7.27
CA HIS A 26 -7.65 8.17 6.81
C HIS A 26 -8.79 7.13 6.98
N LEU A 27 -8.58 5.89 6.54
CA LEU A 27 -9.56 4.81 6.72
C LEU A 27 -9.85 4.54 8.20
N SER A 28 -8.80 4.54 9.03
CA SER A 28 -8.91 4.35 10.49
C SER A 28 -9.71 5.47 11.15
N SER A 29 -9.45 6.73 10.77
CA SER A 29 -10.23 7.88 11.22
C SER A 29 -11.71 7.74 10.86
N ARG A 30 -12.01 7.28 9.62
CA ARG A 30 -13.37 7.03 9.18
C ARG A 30 -14.06 5.96 10.03
N ILE A 31 -13.36 4.88 10.39
CA ILE A 31 -13.90 3.84 11.28
C ILE A 31 -14.29 4.45 12.64
N VAL A 32 -13.43 5.29 13.22
CA VAL A 32 -13.72 5.95 14.52
C VAL A 32 -14.99 6.80 14.43
N ILE A 33 -15.17 7.57 13.36
CA ILE A 33 -16.37 8.37 13.14
C ILE A 33 -17.62 7.48 13.07
N LEU A 34 -17.58 6.40 12.29
CA LEU A 34 -18.73 5.48 12.15
C LEU A 34 -19.05 4.77 13.48
N GLN A 35 -18.03 4.43 14.28
CA GLN A 35 -18.23 3.87 15.62
C GLN A 35 -18.89 4.88 16.57
N GLN A 36 -18.50 6.15 16.52
CA GLN A 36 -19.14 7.22 17.31
C GLN A 36 -20.60 7.45 16.89
N GLN A 37 -20.90 7.35 15.59
CA GLN A 37 -22.27 7.38 15.09
C GLN A 37 -23.09 6.20 15.63
N GLY A 38 -22.52 4.98 15.61
CA GLY A 38 -23.16 3.80 16.19
C GLY A 38 -23.48 3.95 17.68
N ARG A 39 -22.54 4.49 18.47
CA ARG A 39 -22.76 4.78 19.91
C ARG A 39 -23.85 5.84 20.13
N SER A 40 -23.99 6.78 19.20
CA SER A 40 -25.02 7.80 19.26
C SER A 40 -26.41 7.23 18.97
N LEU A 41 -26.52 6.25 18.07
CA LEU A 41 -27.77 5.52 17.85
C LEU A 41 -28.21 4.73 19.08
N ASP A 42 -27.28 4.11 19.81
CA ASP A 42 -27.58 3.38 21.04
C ASP A 42 -28.14 4.32 22.15
N ARG A 43 -27.81 5.61 22.12
CA ARG A 43 -28.35 6.63 23.06
C ARG A 43 -29.78 7.06 22.74
N PHE A 44 -30.28 6.81 21.54
CA PHE A 44 -31.64 7.19 21.12
C PHE A 44 -32.45 5.98 20.62
N PRO A 45 -32.82 5.06 21.53
CA PRO A 45 -33.50 3.79 21.19
C PRO A 45 -34.93 3.97 20.64
N ARG A 46 -35.47 5.19 20.64
CA ARG A 46 -36.79 5.52 20.08
C ARG A 46 -36.81 5.60 18.55
N ASN A 47 -35.67 5.51 17.87
CA ASN A 47 -35.63 5.51 16.42
C ASN A 47 -35.99 4.12 15.86
N PRO A 48 -37.12 3.96 15.13
CA PRO A 48 -37.53 2.67 14.56
C PRO A 48 -36.51 2.12 13.56
N ASP A 49 -35.71 2.98 12.93
CA ASP A 49 -34.69 2.61 11.95
C ASP A 49 -33.32 2.32 12.57
N ALA A 50 -33.17 2.47 13.89
CA ALA A 50 -31.87 2.33 14.56
C ALA A 50 -31.19 0.98 14.28
N ARG A 51 -31.96 -0.11 14.21
CA ARG A 51 -31.43 -1.44 13.87
C ARG A 51 -30.90 -1.51 12.45
N SER A 52 -31.63 -0.96 11.48
CA SER A 52 -31.23 -0.95 10.08
C SER A 52 -29.97 -0.10 9.89
N GLN A 53 -29.96 1.11 10.47
CA GLN A 53 -28.81 2.02 10.45
C GLN A 53 -27.58 1.39 11.10
N ARG A 54 -27.74 0.64 12.20
CA ARG A 54 -26.64 -0.09 12.84
C ARG A 54 -26.06 -1.18 11.93
N ASN A 55 -26.91 -1.95 11.26
CA ASN A 55 -26.45 -2.98 10.33
C ASN A 55 -25.65 -2.36 9.18
N ILE A 56 -26.13 -1.24 8.62
CA ILE A 56 -25.42 -0.50 7.57
C ILE A 56 -24.05 0.00 8.08
N LEU A 57 -24.01 0.63 9.26
CA LEU A 57 -22.76 1.09 9.87
C LEU A 57 -21.77 -0.06 10.09
N GLN A 58 -22.24 -1.21 10.59
CA GLN A 58 -21.39 -2.39 10.80
C GLN A 58 -20.85 -2.94 9.48
N GLN A 59 -21.66 -2.98 8.42
CA GLN A 59 -21.21 -3.38 7.08
C GLN A 59 -20.13 -2.42 6.56
N GLN A 60 -20.35 -1.11 6.68
CA GLN A 60 -19.37 -0.10 6.27
C GLN A 60 -18.04 -0.23 7.03
N ILE A 61 -18.09 -0.40 8.35
CA ILE A 61 -16.91 -0.61 9.19
C ILE A 61 -16.16 -1.88 8.74
N ARG A 62 -16.87 -2.97 8.45
CA ARG A 62 -16.25 -4.22 7.98
C ARG A 62 -15.55 -4.02 6.63
N THR A 63 -16.17 -3.29 5.70
CA THR A 63 -15.57 -2.97 4.40
C THR A 63 -14.30 -2.13 4.57
N LEU A 64 -14.30 -1.14 5.47
CA LEU A 64 -13.11 -0.34 5.74
C LEU A 64 -11.94 -1.18 6.29
N TYR A 65 -12.22 -2.10 7.22
CA TYR A 65 -11.19 -3.03 7.70
C TYR A 65 -10.64 -3.94 6.59
N GLN A 66 -11.49 -4.42 5.68
CA GLN A 66 -11.04 -5.20 4.53
C GLN A 66 -10.14 -4.39 3.60
N GLN A 67 -10.46 -3.12 3.36
CA GLN A 67 -9.63 -2.22 2.55
C GLN A 67 -8.26 -2.00 3.20
N ILE A 68 -8.22 -1.73 4.51
CA ILE A 68 -6.95 -1.60 5.27
C ILE A 68 -6.12 -2.87 5.11
N PHE A 69 -6.72 -4.05 5.32
CA PHE A 69 -6.01 -5.31 5.19
C PHE A 69 -5.39 -5.53 3.79
N LEU A 70 -6.15 -5.22 2.73
CA LEU A 70 -5.64 -5.33 1.37
C LEU A 70 -4.48 -4.36 1.11
N LEU A 71 -4.58 -3.14 1.64
CA LEU A 71 -3.54 -2.12 1.51
C LEU A 71 -2.26 -2.54 2.23
N GLU A 72 -2.38 -3.03 3.46
CA GLU A 72 -1.25 -3.57 4.24
C GLU A 72 -0.60 -4.77 3.53
N GLN A 73 -1.41 -5.67 2.96
CA GLN A 73 -0.89 -6.82 2.21
C GLN A 73 -0.12 -6.38 0.96
N GLN A 74 -0.63 -5.39 0.23
CA GLN A 74 0.06 -4.82 -0.93
C GLN A 74 1.39 -4.19 -0.51
N TYR A 75 1.39 -3.39 0.56
CA TYR A 75 2.59 -2.75 1.08
C TYR A 75 3.65 -3.78 1.52
N ALA A 76 3.25 -4.82 2.24
CA ALA A 76 4.15 -5.90 2.66
C ALA A 76 4.79 -6.61 1.46
N ARG A 77 4.03 -6.88 0.39
CA ARG A 77 4.55 -7.49 -0.85
C ARG A 77 5.53 -6.57 -1.58
N THR A 78 5.24 -5.28 -1.66
CA THR A 78 6.14 -4.30 -2.29
C THR A 78 7.45 -4.19 -1.52
N ARG A 79 7.38 -4.11 -0.19
CA ARG A 79 8.56 -4.10 0.68
C ARG A 79 9.41 -5.37 0.50
N GLN A 80 8.80 -6.55 0.54
CA GLN A 80 9.51 -7.81 0.34
C GLN A 80 10.19 -7.91 -1.04
N ARG A 81 9.53 -7.40 -2.10
CA ARG A 81 10.14 -7.31 -3.43
C ARG A 81 11.36 -6.39 -3.43
N SER A 82 11.27 -5.21 -2.81
CA SER A 82 12.40 -4.27 -2.74
C SER A 82 13.63 -4.84 -2.02
N GLU A 83 13.44 -5.57 -0.92
CA GLU A 83 14.52 -6.24 -0.18
C GLU A 83 15.18 -7.34 -1.02
N ASN A 84 14.39 -8.10 -1.79
CA ASN A 84 14.90 -9.10 -2.74
C ASN A 84 15.72 -8.46 -3.88
N TYR A 85 15.27 -7.34 -4.45
CA TYR A 85 16.04 -6.64 -5.49
C TYR A 85 17.33 -6.01 -4.94
N LEU A 86 17.29 -5.44 -3.74
CA LEU A 86 18.46 -4.86 -3.09
C LEU A 86 19.53 -5.92 -2.81
N SER A 87 19.13 -7.07 -2.25
CA SER A 87 20.05 -8.18 -2.00
C SER A 87 20.70 -8.72 -3.27
N VAL A 88 19.94 -8.84 -4.37
CA VAL A 88 20.48 -9.22 -5.69
C VAL A 88 21.45 -8.15 -6.21
N ALA A 89 21.08 -6.86 -6.16
CA ALA A 89 21.94 -5.77 -6.60
C ALA A 89 23.24 -5.70 -5.80
N LEU A 90 23.17 -5.88 -4.47
CA LEU A 90 24.34 -5.98 -3.60
C LEU A 90 25.22 -7.18 -3.93
N SER A 91 24.63 -8.34 -4.19
CA SER A 91 25.36 -9.55 -4.58
C SER A 91 26.08 -9.37 -5.92
N MET A 92 25.40 -8.78 -6.91
CA MET A 92 26.00 -8.45 -8.21
C MET A 92 27.10 -7.39 -8.08
N ALA A 93 26.89 -6.35 -7.26
CA ALA A 93 27.89 -5.32 -7.01
C ALA A 93 29.13 -5.88 -6.28
N ALA A 94 28.94 -6.74 -5.28
CA ALA A 94 30.04 -7.43 -4.60
C ALA A 94 30.81 -8.35 -5.56
N HIS A 95 30.11 -9.08 -6.43
CA HIS A 95 30.72 -9.91 -7.45
C HIS A 95 31.53 -9.08 -8.46
N ALA A 96 30.99 -7.95 -8.93
CA ALA A 96 31.69 -7.03 -9.82
C ALA A 96 32.92 -6.38 -9.16
N ALA A 97 32.83 -5.99 -7.90
CA ALA A 97 33.97 -5.46 -7.15
C ALA A 97 35.09 -6.50 -6.98
N HIS A 98 34.74 -7.77 -6.77
CA HIS A 98 35.70 -8.88 -6.68
C HIS A 98 36.34 -9.24 -8.03
N SER A 99 35.62 -9.08 -9.15
CA SER A 99 36.19 -9.32 -10.47
C SER A 99 37.11 -8.16 -10.90
N SER A 100 36.76 -6.92 -10.56
CA SER A 100 37.61 -5.74 -10.81
C SER A 100 38.89 -5.74 -9.97
N SER A 101 38.87 -6.21 -8.73
CA SER A 101 40.07 -6.30 -7.88
C SER A 101 41.07 -7.37 -8.34
N ARG A 102 40.62 -8.40 -9.05
CA ARG A 102 41.47 -9.45 -9.63
C ARG A 102 42.17 -9.04 -10.92
N GLN A 103 41.68 -8.01 -11.62
CA GLN A 103 42.28 -7.52 -12.87
C GLN A 103 43.39 -6.50 -12.65
N PHE A 104 43.60 -6.00 -11.41
CA PHE A 104 44.58 -4.96 -11.09
C PHE A 104 45.89 -5.48 -10.47
N PHE A 105 46.21 -6.78 -10.60
CA PHE A 105 47.53 -7.31 -10.27
C PHE A 105 48.20 -7.91 -11.51
N PRO A 106 48.99 -7.12 -12.27
CA PRO A 106 49.99 -7.69 -13.16
C PRO A 106 51.16 -8.23 -12.31
N ALA A 107 51.45 -9.53 -12.48
CA ALA A 107 52.74 -10.11 -12.10
C ALA A 107 53.75 -9.91 -13.23
#